data_AF-A0A6C0GMK1-F1
#
_entry.id   AF-A0A6C0GMK1-F1
#
_cell.length_a   1.000
_cell.length_b   1.000
_cell.length_c   1.000
_cell.angle_alpha   90.00
_cell.angle_beta   90.00
_cell.angle_gamma   90.00
#
_symmetry.space_group_name_H-M   'P 1'
#
loop_
_entity.id
_entity.type
_entity.pdbx_description
1 polymer ?
#
loop_
_entity_poly.entity_id
_entity_poly.type
_entity_poly.pdbx_seq_one_letter_code
_entity_poly.pdbx_strand_id
1 'polypeptide(L)' 'MVKDYITLTAIFSSSHSGGFYAYIEEIPEVCTTAGTFDKAITHLRMKLQRAVQDTSRLRLAVRYKHVFLKNSHAN' A
#
# COMPACT_ATOMS: atom_id res chain seq x y z
N MET A 1 21.77 -0.99 -18.58
CA MET A 1 21.30 -0.05 -17.54
C MET A 1 20.20 -0.74 -16.74
N VAL A 2 20.51 -1.23 -15.54
CA VAL A 2 19.49 -1.71 -14.60
C VAL A 2 18.71 -0.46 -14.16
N LYS A 3 17.38 -0.47 -14.30
CA LYS A 3 16.56 0.59 -13.72
C LYS A 3 16.58 0.37 -12.21
N ASP A 4 17.18 1.28 -11.46
CA ASP A 4 17.12 1.24 -10.00
C ASP A 4 15.67 1.44 -9.58
N TYR A 5 15.09 0.41 -8.96
CA TYR A 5 13.73 0.43 -8.43
C TYR A 5 13.80 0.41 -6.91
N ILE A 6 13.08 1.32 -6.26
CA ILE A 6 12.82 1.23 -4.82
C ILE A 6 11.63 0.29 -4.62
N THR A 7 11.82 -0.73 -3.79
CA THR A 7 10.73 -1.60 -3.33
C THR A 7 10.23 -1.03 -1.99
N LEU A 8 8.90 -0.87 -1.87
CA LEU A 8 8.24 -0.39 -0.66
C LEU A 8 7.16 -1.40 -0.25
N THR A 9 6.92 -1.53 1.04
CA THR A 9 6.02 -2.52 1.62
C THR A 9 4.70 -1.85 2.01
N ALA A 10 3.60 -2.28 1.38
CA ALA A 10 2.26 -1.80 1.72
C ALA A 10 1.56 -2.80 2.65
N ILE A 11 1.10 -2.32 3.80
CA ILE A 11 0.33 -3.09 4.79
C ILE A 11 -1.15 -2.75 4.65
N PHE A 12 -2.01 -3.76 4.65
CA PHE A 12 -3.47 -3.61 4.57
C PHE A 12 -4.12 -4.31 5.76
N SER A 13 -4.99 -3.59 6.47
CA SER A 13 -5.75 -4.09 7.63
C SER A 13 -7.24 -3.79 7.44
N SER A 14 -8.10 -4.77 7.75
CA SER A 14 -9.55 -4.57 7.75
C SER A 14 -9.97 -3.71 8.94
N SER A 15 -10.76 -2.66 8.69
CA SER A 15 -11.33 -1.81 9.73
C SER A 15 -12.57 -2.45 10.36
N HIS A 16 -12.75 -2.25 11.66
CA HIS A 16 -13.90 -2.67 12.46
C HIS A 16 -15.24 -2.13 11.93
N SER A 17 -15.20 -0.99 11.21
CA SER A 17 -16.37 -0.32 10.64
C SER A 17 -16.76 -0.78 9.22
N GLY A 18 -16.07 -1.80 8.68
CA GLY A 18 -16.17 -2.17 7.28
C GLY A 18 -15.28 -1.28 6.41
N GLY A 19 -14.33 -1.90 5.71
CA GLY A 19 -13.34 -1.22 4.88
C GLY A 19 -11.92 -1.64 5.22
N PHE A 20 -10.96 -0.97 4.59
CA PHE A 20 -9.54 -1.26 4.65
C PHE A 20 -8.77 0.00 4.99
N TYR A 21 -7.93 -0.11 6.01
CA TYR A 21 -6.84 0.81 6.27
C TYR A 21 -5.58 0.28 5.59
N ALA A 22 -4.85 1.14 4.88
CA ALA A 22 -3.61 0.76 4.23
C ALA A 22 -2.54 1.83 4.43
N TYR A 23 -1.28 1.42 4.57
CA TYR A 23 -0.14 2.33 4.70
C TYR A 23 1.14 1.73 4.11
N ILE A 24 2.12 2.57 3.79
CA ILE A 24 3.48 2.14 3.43
C ILE A 24 4.32 2.07 4.70
N GLU A 25 4.92 0.91 4.97
CA GLU A 25 5.69 0.67 6.19
C GLU A 25 6.89 1.62 6.32
N GLU A 26 7.60 1.85 5.21
CA GLU A 26 8.77 2.72 5.18
C GLU A 26 8.40 4.22 5.20
N ILE A 27 7.15 4.56 4.89
CA ILE A 27 6.65 5.94 4.82
C ILE A 27 5.23 6.01 5.41
N PRO A 28 5.08 5.95 6.75
CA PRO A 28 3.78 5.82 7.40
C PRO A 28 2.81 6.99 7.11
N GLU A 29 3.30 8.17 6.73
CA GLU A 29 2.43 9.28 6.30
C GLU A 29 1.66 8.98 5.00
N VAL A 30 2.15 8.02 4.20
CA VAL A 30 1.43 7.49 3.04
C VAL A 30 0.46 6.41 3.53
N CYS A 31 -0.68 6.86 4.05
CA CYS A 31 -1.75 5.98 4.53
C CYS A 31 -3.12 6.35 3.94
N THR A 32 -4.08 5.43 3.89
CA THR A 32 -5.43 5.66 3.38
C THR A 32 -6.45 4.74 4.03
N THR A 33 -7.72 5.16 3.99
CA THR A 33 -8.87 4.34 4.32
C THR A 33 -9.80 4.27 3.11
N ALA A 34 -10.37 3.10 2.83
CA ALA A 34 -11.37 2.93 1.78
C ALA A 34 -12.33 1.79 2.08
N GLY A 35 -13.55 1.85 1.55
CA GLY A 35 -14.56 0.82 1.77
C GLY A 35 -14.23 -0.54 1.12
N THR A 36 -13.33 -0.59 0.15
CA THR A 36 -12.91 -1.83 -0.52
C THR A 36 -11.39 -1.88 -0.67
N PHE A 37 -10.84 -3.09 -0.78
CA PHE A 37 -9.41 -3.32 -0.95
C PHE A 37 -8.86 -2.66 -2.22
N ASP A 38 -9.57 -2.77 -3.35
CA ASP A 38 -9.17 -2.14 -4.61
C ASP A 38 -9.13 -0.61 -4.52
N LYS A 39 -10.09 0.00 -3.82
CA LYS A 39 -10.09 1.44 -3.56
C LYS A 39 -8.92 1.82 -2.65
N ALA A 40 -8.61 1.00 -1.64
CA ALA A 40 -7.46 1.24 -0.76
C ALA A 40 -6.15 1.21 -1.54
N ILE A 41 -5.94 0.23 -2.43
CA ILE A 41 -4.76 0.18 -3.32
C ILE A 41 -4.69 1.45 -4.18
N THR A 42 -5.81 1.83 -4.81
CA THR A 42 -5.88 2.98 -5.72
C THR A 42 -5.52 4.26 -4.98
N HIS A 43 -6.13 4.52 -3.83
CA HIS A 43 -5.86 5.70 -3.01
C HIS A 43 -4.42 5.71 -2.49
N LEU A 44 -3.90 4.56 -2.05
CA LEU A 44 -2.54 4.43 -1.54
C LEU A 44 -1.51 4.73 -2.63
N ARG A 45 -1.72 4.21 -3.85
CA ARG A 45 -0.88 4.52 -5.02
C ARG A 45 -0.90 6.02 -5.34
N MET A 46 -2.07 6.66 -5.33
CA MET A 46 -2.16 8.11 -5.57
C MET A 46 -1.41 8.92 -4.52
N LYS A 47 -1.52 8.56 -3.23
CA LYS A 47 -0.79 9.24 -2.15
C LYS A 47 0.72 9.00 -2.25
N LEU A 48 1.15 7.78 -2.55
CA LEU A 48 2.56 7.46 -2.75
C LEU A 48 3.14 8.24 -3.93
N GLN A 49 2.40 8.33 -5.04
CA GLN A 49 2.81 9.14 -6.19
C GLN A 49 2.96 10.61 -5.81
N ARG A 50 2.05 11.18 -5.01
CA ARG A 50 2.18 12.57 -4.52
C ARG A 50 3.38 12.76 -3.60
N ALA A 51 3.56 11.87 -2.63
CA ALA A 51 4.70 11.92 -1.70
C ALA A 51 6.05 11.85 -2.44
N VAL A 52 6.11 11.08 -3.53
CA VAL A 52 7.33 10.94 -4.34
C VAL A 52 7.46 12.01 -5.44
N GLN A 53 6.36 12.64 -5.87
CA GLN A 53 6.42 13.76 -6.81
C GLN A 53 7.11 14.99 -6.20
N ASP A 54 7.05 15.19 -4.88
CA ASP A 54 7.81 16.24 -4.19
C ASP A 54 9.33 15.99 -4.19
N THR A 55 9.76 14.74 -4.39
CA THR A 55 11.17 14.34 -4.47
C THR A 55 11.53 14.02 -5.92
N SER A 56 11.78 15.08 -6.68
CA SER A 56 12.25 15.08 -8.07
C SER A 56 13.12 13.84 -8.44
N ARG A 57 12.60 13.00 -9.36
CA ARG A 57 13.27 11.91 -10.13
C ARG A 57 13.17 10.45 -9.66
N LEU A 58 12.41 10.10 -8.62
CA LEU A 58 12.22 8.68 -8.29
C LEU A 58 11.21 7.98 -9.22
N ARG A 59 11.69 7.01 -10.02
CA ARG A 59 10.83 6.10 -10.82
C ARG A 59 10.35 4.95 -9.92
N LEU A 60 9.22 5.12 -9.25
CA LEU A 60 8.60 4.08 -8.44
C LEU A 60 8.07 2.91 -9.28
N ALA A 61 8.50 1.69 -8.99
CA ALA A 61 7.82 0.48 -9.41
C ALA A 61 7.16 -0.18 -8.20
N VAL A 62 5.83 -0.12 -8.13
CA VAL A 62 5.07 -0.74 -7.04
C VAL A 62 4.80 -2.21 -7.41
N ARG A 63 5.47 -3.15 -6.73
CA ARG A 63 5.18 -4.59 -6.80
C ARG A 63 4.24 -4.96 -5.66
N TYR A 64 3.12 -5.60 -5.96
CA TYR A 64 2.16 -6.08 -4.96
C TYR A 64 2.24 -7.60 -4.82
N LYS A 65 2.28 -8.09 -3.59
CA LYS A 65 2.19 -9.52 -3.26
C LYS A 65 0.94 -9.73 -2.40
N HIS A 66 0.00 -10.51 -2.92
CA HIS A 66 -1.18 -10.90 -2.17
C HIS A 66 -0.82 -12.10 -1.28
N VAL A 67 -0.97 -11.98 0.04
CA VAL A 67 -0.72 -13.07 0.98
C VAL A 67 -2.05 -13.50 1.59
N PHE A 68 -2.48 -14.72 1.32
CA PHE A 68 -3.61 -15.34 2.03
C PHE A 68 -3.15 -15.68 3.46
N LEU A 69 -3.72 -15.02 4.46
CA LEU A 69 -3.64 -15.50 5.84
C LEU A 69 -4.54 -16.74 5.95
N LYS A 70 -3.96 -17.93 5.76
CA LYS A 70 -4.60 -19.18 6.20
C LYS A 70 -4.55 -19.25 7.72
N ASN A 71 -5.41 -18.50 8.40
CA ASN A 71 -5.80 -18.83 9.76
C ASN A 71 -7.17 -19.50 9.71
N SER A 72 -7.17 -20.75 9.24
CA SER A 72 -8.19 -21.72 9.62
C SER A 72 -7.96 -22.10 11.08
N HIS A 73 -8.33 -21.21 11.99
CA HIS A 73 -8.71 -21.64 13.33
C HIS A 73 -10.19 -21.36 13.48
N ALA A 74 -10.98 -22.38 13.19
CA ALA A 74 -12.23 -22.56 13.89
C ALA A 74 -11.87 -22.69 15.38
N ASN A 75 -12.27 -21.69 16.16
CA ASN A 75 -12.75 -21.86 17.51
C ASN A 75 -13.60 -20.67 17.90
#